data_AF-A0A0Q4H9R7-F1
#
_entry.id   AF-A0A0Q4H9R7-F1
#
_cell.length_a   1.000
_cell.length_b   1.000
_cell.length_c   1.000
_cell.angle_alpha   90.00
_cell.angle_beta   90.00
_cell.angle_gamma   90.00
#
_symmetry.space_group_name_H-M   'P 1'
#
loop_
_entity.id
_entity.type
_entity.pdbx_description
1 polymer ?
#
loop_
_entity_poly.entity_id
_entity_poly.type
_entity_poly.pdbx_seq_one_letter_code
_entity_poly.pdbx_strand_id
1 'polypeptide(L)'
;MHAETESNGGWLSIGVVWAIAVVGSVIVISLAYGGTRAWFGDADALGVYDALGVVLATSVVGALVAQLATRRPPGYVVRASASVGGAVLVVGIAAIIVAPTLAA
;
A
#
# COMPACT_ATOMS: atom_id res chain seq x y z
N MET A 1 17.18 21.86 18.70
CA MET A 1 15.74 21.77 18.36
C MET A 1 15.47 21.47 16.88
N HIS A 2 16.38 21.71 15.91
CA HIS A 2 16.12 21.37 14.48
C HIS A 2 16.24 19.88 14.12
N ALA A 3 17.08 19.10 14.80
CA ALA A 3 17.30 17.68 14.46
C ALA A 3 16.10 16.76 14.76
N GLU A 4 15.28 17.09 15.77
CA GLU A 4 14.09 16.31 16.12
C GLU A 4 12.97 16.46 15.08
N THR A 5 12.85 17.63 14.45
CA THR A 5 11.81 17.89 13.44
C THR A 5 12.08 17.16 12.13
N GLU A 6 13.35 17.05 11.71
CA GLU A 6 13.77 16.27 10.52
C GLU A 6 13.60 14.75 10.70
N SER A 7 13.81 14.24 11.91
CA SER A 7 13.55 12.83 12.25
C SER A 7 12.05 12.50 12.13
N ASN A 8 11.21 13.35 12.72
CA ASN A 8 9.76 13.15 12.77
C ASN A 8 9.11 13.23 11.38
N GLY A 9 9.56 14.16 10.51
CA GLY A 9 9.03 14.28 9.15
C GLY A 9 9.29 13.06 8.27
N GLY A 10 10.46 12.43 8.43
CA GLY A 10 10.79 11.21 7.69
C GLY A 10 9.97 9.99 8.12
N TRP A 11 9.71 9.83 9.43
CA TRP A 11 8.86 8.75 9.94
C TRP A 11 7.37 8.95 9.62
N LEU A 12 6.92 10.20 9.56
CA LEU A 12 5.54 10.51 9.17
C LEU A 12 5.25 10.07 7.72
N SER A 13 6.22 10.17 6.82
CA SER A 13 6.08 9.68 5.44
C SER A 13 5.83 8.16 5.36
N ILE A 14 6.46 7.37 6.24
CA ILE A 14 6.26 5.92 6.32
C ILE A 14 4.82 5.62 6.74
N GLY A 15 4.34 6.30 7.79
CA GLY A 15 2.98 6.14 8.29
C GLY A 15 1.91 6.48 7.25
N VAL A 16 2.14 7.51 6.43
CA VAL A 16 1.23 7.88 5.33
C VAL A 16 1.15 6.78 4.28
N VAL A 17 2.27 6.19 3.87
CA VAL A 17 2.28 5.08 2.90
C VAL A 17 1.52 3.87 3.44
N TRP A 18 1.70 3.55 4.71
CA TRP A 18 0.96 2.45 5.35
C TRP A 18 -0.53 2.73 5.41
N ALA A 19 -0.92 3.96 5.75
CA ALA A 19 -2.32 4.36 5.76
C ALA A 19 -2.97 4.21 4.37
N ILE A 20 -2.27 4.62 3.30
CA ILE A 20 -2.73 4.43 1.91
C ILE A 20 -2.93 2.93 1.60
N ALA A 21 -1.95 2.10 1.94
CA ALA A 21 -2.03 0.66 1.72
C ALA A 21 -3.23 0.03 2.47
N VAL A 22 -3.45 0.43 3.72
CA VAL A 22 -4.58 -0.05 4.54
C VAL A 22 -5.90 0.38 3.92
N VAL A 23 -6.07 1.68 3.63
CA VAL A 23 -7.33 2.20 3.08
C VAL A 23 -7.64 1.55 1.72
N GLY A 24 -6.66 1.49 0.83
CA GLY A 24 -6.82 0.83 -0.47
C GLY A 24 -7.20 -0.65 -0.33
N SER A 25 -6.53 -1.38 0.57
CA SER A 25 -6.82 -2.80 0.80
C SER A 25 -8.21 -3.02 1.38
N VAL A 26 -8.64 -2.21 2.35
CA VAL A 26 -9.98 -2.29 2.95
C VAL A 26 -11.07 -2.05 1.91
N ILE A 27 -10.87 -1.09 1.00
CA ILE A 27 -11.80 -0.81 -0.10
C ILE A 27 -11.92 -2.04 -1.00
N VAL A 28 -10.79 -2.63 -1.43
CA VAL A 28 -10.78 -3.82 -2.29
C VAL A 28 -11.47 -5.01 -1.61
N ILE A 29 -11.15 -5.29 -0.34
CA ILE A 29 -11.79 -6.36 0.45
C ILE A 29 -13.31 -6.13 0.51
N SER A 30 -13.73 -4.91 0.84
CA SER A 30 -15.15 -4.57 1.01
C SER A 30 -15.92 -4.75 -0.30
N LEU A 31 -15.33 -4.34 -1.43
CA LEU A 31 -15.91 -4.52 -2.77
C LEU A 31 -15.98 -6.00 -3.17
N ALA A 32 -14.93 -6.79 -2.89
CA ALA A 32 -14.88 -8.21 -3.17
C ALA A 32 -15.99 -8.97 -2.42
N TYR A 33 -16.10 -8.76 -1.10
CA TYR A 33 -17.18 -9.34 -0.30
C TYR A 33 -18.56 -8.75 -0.60
N GLY A 34 -18.62 -7.54 -1.16
CA GLY A 34 -19.84 -6.92 -1.69
C GLY A 34 -20.32 -7.51 -3.03
N GLY A 35 -19.61 -8.49 -3.60
CA GLY A 35 -19.97 -9.16 -4.85
C GLY A 35 -19.42 -8.50 -6.11
N THR A 36 -18.43 -7.61 -5.99
CA THR A 36 -17.74 -7.05 -7.16
C THR A 36 -16.91 -8.12 -7.83
N ARG A 37 -17.29 -8.49 -9.06
CA ARG A 37 -16.63 -9.56 -9.84
C ARG A 37 -15.79 -9.03 -11.00
N ALA A 38 -16.07 -7.82 -11.49
CA ALA A 38 -15.33 -7.21 -12.58
C ALA A 38 -14.36 -6.15 -12.04
N TRP A 39 -13.08 -6.33 -12.32
CA TRP A 39 -11.99 -5.44 -11.93
C TRP A 39 -11.29 -4.95 -13.18
N PHE A 40 -11.27 -3.64 -13.41
CA PHE A 40 -10.66 -3.01 -14.60
C PHE A 40 -11.17 -3.56 -15.95
N GLY A 41 -12.41 -4.03 -16.00
CA GLY A 41 -13.02 -4.59 -17.21
C GLY A 41 -12.74 -6.08 -17.43
N ASP A 42 -11.96 -6.72 -16.55
CA ASP A 42 -11.79 -8.17 -16.50
C ASP A 42 -12.69 -8.77 -15.42
N ALA A 43 -13.38 -9.86 -15.74
CA ALA A 43 -14.26 -10.59 -14.83
C ALA A 43 -13.67 -11.95 -14.40
N ASP A 44 -12.40 -12.20 -14.72
CA ASP A 44 -11.71 -13.39 -14.24
C ASP A 44 -11.62 -13.40 -12.70
N ALA A 45 -11.65 -14.60 -12.13
CA ALA A 45 -11.65 -14.80 -10.69
C ALA A 45 -10.45 -14.10 -10.02
N LEU A 46 -9.31 -14.06 -10.71
CA LEU A 46 -8.08 -13.47 -10.19
C LEU A 46 -8.02 -11.92 -10.27
N GLY A 47 -9.00 -11.26 -10.89
CA GLY A 47 -8.98 -9.80 -11.10
C GLY A 47 -8.95 -8.97 -9.79
N VAL A 48 -9.40 -9.54 -8.66
CA VAL A 48 -9.26 -8.90 -7.34
C VAL A 48 -7.79 -8.69 -6.94
N TYR A 49 -6.89 -9.57 -7.39
CA TYR A 49 -5.46 -9.44 -7.14
C TYR A 49 -4.82 -8.33 -7.97
N ASP A 50 -5.35 -8.03 -9.16
CA ASP A 50 -4.91 -6.87 -9.93
C ASP A 50 -5.24 -5.58 -9.18
N ALA A 51 -6.42 -5.49 -8.56
CA ALA A 51 -6.78 -4.35 -7.71
C ALA A 51 -5.85 -4.19 -6.50
N LEU A 52 -5.52 -5.29 -5.82
CA LEU A 52 -4.51 -5.28 -4.75
C LEU A 52 -3.11 -4.91 -5.26
N GLY A 53 -2.75 -5.35 -6.47
CA GLY A 53 -1.53 -4.97 -7.16
C GLY A 53 -1.45 -3.46 -7.42
N VAL A 54 -2.55 -2.85 -7.84
CA VAL A 54 -2.65 -1.38 -8.02
C VAL A 54 -2.48 -0.65 -6.68
N VAL A 55 -3.07 -1.14 -5.60
CA VAL A 55 -2.88 -0.57 -4.25
C VAL A 55 -1.41 -0.60 -3.85
N LEU A 56 -0.74 -1.74 -4.06
CA LEU A 56 0.69 -1.88 -3.78
C LEU A 56 1.54 -0.94 -4.64
N ALA A 57 1.30 -0.91 -5.95
CA ALA A 57 2.03 -0.04 -6.88
C ALA A 57 1.87 1.44 -6.50
N THR A 58 0.65 1.86 -6.17
CA THR A 58 0.35 3.23 -5.71
C THR A 58 1.09 3.55 -4.41
N SER A 59 1.15 2.60 -3.48
CA SER A 59 1.89 2.75 -2.22
C SER A 59 3.40 2.91 -2.44
N VAL A 60 3.99 2.13 -3.37
CA VAL A 60 5.40 2.23 -3.74
C VAL A 60 5.70 3.59 -4.38
N VAL A 61 4.88 4.02 -5.34
CA VAL A 61 5.03 5.35 -5.97
C VAL A 61 4.89 6.45 -4.92
N GLY A 62 3.90 6.35 -4.03
CA GLY A 62 3.73 7.29 -2.91
C GLY A 62 4.96 7.36 -2.01
N ALA A 63 5.55 6.22 -1.68
CA ALA A 63 6.77 6.15 -0.88
C ALA A 63 7.97 6.82 -1.58
N LEU A 64 8.12 6.62 -2.89
CA LEU A 64 9.20 7.25 -3.67
C LEU A 64 8.99 8.76 -3.79
N VAL A 65 7.76 9.21 -4.05
CA VAL A 65 7.41 10.64 -4.15
C VAL A 65 7.65 11.35 -2.81
N ALA A 66 7.21 10.75 -1.70
CA ALA A 66 7.41 11.32 -0.36
C ALA A 66 8.91 11.47 -0.02
N GLN A 67 9.73 10.52 -0.44
CA GLN A 67 11.18 10.60 -0.24
C GLN A 67 11.89 11.56 -1.19
N LEU A 68 11.38 11.73 -2.42
CA LEU A 68 11.89 12.74 -3.35
C LEU A 68 11.61 14.15 -2.83
N ALA A 69 10.41 14.38 -2.29
CA ALA A 69 10.00 15.66 -1.71
C ALA A 69 10.85 16.06 -0.49
N THR A 70 11.39 15.10 0.25
CA THR A 70 12.19 15.34 1.47
C THR A 70 13.69 15.56 1.20
N ARG A 71 14.16 15.56 -0.05
CA ARG A 71 15.55 15.87 -0.47
C ARG A 71 16.65 15.08 0.28
N ARG A 72 16.68 13.75 0.09
CA ARG A 72 17.77 12.81 0.47
C ARG A 72 18.49 13.07 1.81
N PRO A 73 17.78 13.04 2.96
CA PRO A 73 18.42 12.93 4.26
C PRO A 73 19.09 11.55 4.43
N PRO A 74 20.11 11.42 5.30
CA PRO A 74 20.77 10.14 5.57
C PRO A 74 19.76 9.05 5.96
N GLY A 75 19.96 7.81 5.48
CA GLY A 75 19.04 6.69 5.77
C GLY A 75 17.82 6.57 4.83
N TYR A 76 17.88 7.16 3.63
CA TYR A 76 16.87 7.00 2.57
C TYR A 76 16.47 5.54 2.33
N VAL A 77 17.46 4.66 2.08
CA VAL A 77 17.21 3.25 1.71
C VAL A 77 16.43 2.53 2.79
N VAL A 78 16.78 2.72 4.06
CA VAL A 78 16.09 2.07 5.19
C VAL A 78 14.63 2.54 5.28
N ARG A 79 14.38 3.85 5.11
CA ARG A 79 13.02 4.40 5.17
C ARG A 79 12.17 3.98 3.98
N ALA A 80 12.75 3.93 2.78
CA ALA A 80 12.09 3.38 1.59
C ALA A 80 11.68 1.93 1.81
N SER A 81 12.64 1.11 2.24
CA SER A 81 12.41 -0.31 2.48
C SER A 81 11.38 -0.56 3.57
N ALA A 82 11.39 0.23 4.65
CA ALA A 82 10.37 0.13 5.71
C ALA A 82 8.96 0.53 5.21
N SER A 83 8.86 1.57 4.39
CA SER A 83 7.59 2.01 3.79
C SER A 83 7.01 0.94 2.87
N VAL A 84 7.82 0.46 1.93
CA VAL A 84 7.42 -0.56 0.96
C VAL A 84 7.16 -1.90 1.65
N GLY A 85 8.03 -2.30 2.57
CA GLY A 85 7.88 -3.55 3.32
C GLY A 85 6.58 -3.61 4.12
N GLY A 86 6.21 -2.51 4.79
CA GLY A 86 4.92 -2.42 5.48
C GLY A 86 3.73 -2.49 4.51
N ALA A 87 3.80 -1.81 3.37
CA ALA A 87 2.75 -1.89 2.34
C ALA A 87 2.60 -3.32 1.77
N VAL A 88 3.72 -4.02 1.51
CA VAL A 88 3.72 -5.43 1.09
C VAL A 88 3.05 -6.32 2.14
N LEU A 89 3.35 -6.12 3.42
CA LEU A 89 2.72 -6.86 4.52
C LEU A 89 1.20 -6.64 4.54
N VAL A 90 0.75 -5.40 4.47
CA VAL A 90 -0.68 -5.04 4.47
C VAL A 90 -1.40 -5.67 3.28
N VAL A 91 -0.85 -5.50 2.07
CA VAL A 91 -1.46 -6.05 0.85
C VAL A 91 -1.41 -7.58 0.84
N GLY A 92 -0.33 -8.19 1.36
CA GLY A 92 -0.23 -9.64 1.50
C GLY A 92 -1.29 -10.22 2.44
N ILE A 93 -1.57 -9.56 3.56
CA ILE A 93 -2.66 -9.94 4.46
C ILE A 93 -4.01 -9.79 3.74
N ALA A 94 -4.22 -8.68 3.03
CA ALA A 94 -5.44 -8.46 2.26
C ALA A 94 -5.66 -9.55 1.19
N ALA A 95 -4.59 -9.97 0.51
CA ALA A 95 -4.63 -11.03 -0.49
C ALA A 95 -5.07 -12.39 0.10
N ILE A 96 -4.61 -12.70 1.31
CA ILE A 96 -5.05 -13.90 2.05
C ILE A 96 -6.53 -13.76 2.44
N ILE A 97 -6.95 -12.57 2.91
CA ILE A 97 -8.34 -12.32 3.34
C ILE A 97 -9.32 -12.47 2.17
N VAL A 98 -8.99 -12.02 0.96
CA VAL A 98 -9.89 -12.15 -0.20
C VAL A 98 -9.86 -13.53 -0.85
N ALA A 99 -8.90 -14.40 -0.54
CA ALA A 99 -8.81 -15.73 -1.15
C ALA A 99 -10.12 -16.55 -1.09
N PRO A 100 -10.93 -16.54 -0.02
CA PRO A 100 -12.20 -17.25 0.03
C PRO A 100 -13.25 -16.74 -0.98
N THR A 101 -13.16 -15.49 -1.45
CA THR A 101 -14.13 -14.94 -2.43
C THR A 101 -13.95 -15.55 -3.83
N LEU A 102 -12.87 -16.28 -4.06
CA LEU A 102 -12.58 -16.97 -5.32
C LEU A 102 -13.27 -18.33 -5.45
N ALA A 103 -13.67 -18.90 -4.30
CA ALA A 103 -14.30 -20.22 -4.23
C ALA A 103 -15.84 -20.14 -4.12
N ALA A 104 -16.41 -18.92 -4.13
CA ALA A 104 -17.83 -18.63 -3.95
C ALA A 104 -18.51 -18.22 -5.25
#